data_AF-I2C546-F1
#
_entry.id   AF-I2C546-F1
#
_cell.length_a   1.000
_cell.length_b   1.000
_cell.length_c   1.000
_cell.angle_alpha   90.00
_cell.angle_beta   90.00
_cell.angle_gamma   90.00
#
_symmetry.space_group_name_H-M   'P 1'
#
loop_
_entity.id
_entity.type
_entity.pdbx_description
1 polymer ?
#
loop_
_entity_poly.entity_id
_entity_poly.type
_entity_poly.pdbx_seq_one_letter_code
_entity_poly.pdbx_strand_id
1 'polypeptide(L)'
;MLDQETSNLEAVKTDYRHVDFTGSGDDYSIVSSSDTSYQQNGNNVDIDKEMTDLAENQINYQALVERMSGKFNSLKTVLTGGK
;
A
#
# COMPACT_ATOMS: atom_id res chain seq x y z
N MET A 1 -26.77 -32.14 5.60
CA MET A 1 -26.14 -32.40 4.28
C MET A 1 -25.01 -31.41 3.96
N LEU A 2 -24.94 -30.22 4.57
CA LEU A 2 -23.76 -29.33 4.46
C LEU A 2 -22.60 -29.72 5.39
N ASP A 3 -22.88 -30.32 6.55
CA ASP A 3 -21.83 -30.61 7.56
C ASP A 3 -20.89 -31.77 7.20
N GLN A 4 -21.23 -32.60 6.21
CA GLN A 4 -20.34 -33.68 5.74
C GLN A 4 -19.32 -33.20 4.70
N GLU A 5 -19.58 -32.06 4.03
CA GLU A 5 -18.71 -31.52 2.98
C GLU A 5 -17.56 -30.68 3.56
N THR A 6 -17.75 -30.08 4.74
CA THR A 6 -16.69 -29.33 5.44
C THR A 6 -15.57 -30.23 5.96
N SER A 7 -15.85 -31.52 6.19
CA SER A 7 -14.85 -32.51 6.62
C SER A 7 -13.93 -32.97 5.49
N ASN A 8 -14.25 -32.68 4.23
CA ASN A 8 -13.50 -33.11 3.05
C ASN A 8 -12.79 -31.95 2.32
N LEU A 9 -12.69 -30.77 2.95
CA LEU A 9 -12.00 -29.63 2.35
C LEU A 9 -10.48 -29.78 2.51
N GLU A 10 -9.85 -30.45 1.54
CA GLU A 10 -8.41 -30.62 1.49
C GLU A 10 -7.71 -29.33 1.02
N ALA A 11 -6.84 -28.77 1.85
CA ALA A 11 -6.07 -27.59 1.49
C ALA A 11 -4.90 -27.99 0.56
N VAL A 12 -4.90 -27.50 -0.68
CA VAL A 12 -3.73 -27.65 -1.55
C VAL A 12 -2.66 -26.65 -1.11
N LYS A 13 -1.65 -27.13 -0.38
CA LYS A 13 -0.50 -26.32 0.00
C LYS A 13 0.48 -26.18 -1.15
N THR A 14 0.62 -24.96 -1.67
CA THR A 14 1.63 -24.61 -2.68
C THR A 14 2.96 -24.21 -2.06
N ASP A 15 2.98 -23.92 -0.76
CA ASP A 15 4.16 -23.50 0.00
C ASP A 15 4.13 -24.15 1.40
N TYR A 16 5.30 -24.50 1.92
CA TYR A 16 5.47 -25.17 3.21
C TYR A 16 5.03 -24.32 4.41
N ARG A 17 4.86 -23.00 4.23
CA ARG A 17 4.43 -22.05 5.26
C ARG A 17 2.92 -21.91 5.38
N HIS A 18 2.14 -22.50 4.48
CA HIS A 18 0.68 -22.46 4.57
C HIS A 18 0.17 -23.39 5.68
N VAL A 19 -0.90 -22.98 6.36
CA VAL A 19 -1.56 -23.76 7.43
C VAL A 19 -2.62 -24.68 6.83
N ASP A 20 -2.85 -25.84 7.46
CA ASP A 20 -3.93 -26.76 7.07
C ASP A 20 -5.26 -26.31 7.66
N PHE A 21 -6.37 -26.72 7.03
CA PHE A 21 -7.73 -26.48 7.56
C PHE A 21 -8.13 -27.47 8.67
N THR A 22 -7.32 -28.48 8.95
CA THR A 22 -7.60 -29.47 10.01
C THR A 22 -7.21 -28.90 11.37
N GLY A 23 -8.21 -28.42 12.11
CA GLY A 23 -8.05 -28.01 13.50
C GLY A 23 -7.67 -29.21 14.38
N SER A 24 -6.38 -29.41 14.59
CA SER A 24 -5.90 -30.23 15.71
C SER A 24 -6.22 -29.44 16.98
N GLY A 25 -7.00 -30.04 17.87
CA GLY A 25 -7.48 -29.42 19.10
C GLY A 25 -6.35 -29.17 20.09
N ASP A 26 -5.56 -28.14 19.84
CA ASP A 26 -4.69 -27.54 20.83
C ASP A 26 -5.47 -26.48 21.61
N ASP A 27 -5.35 -26.56 22.92
CA ASP A 27 -6.09 -25.81 23.94
C ASP A 27 -5.69 -24.31 23.90
N TYR A 28 -6.21 -23.55 22.92
CA TYR A 28 -5.94 -22.11 22.84
C TYR A 28 -7.08 -21.31 23.46
N SER A 29 -6.76 -20.55 24.52
CA SER A 29 -7.64 -19.52 25.04
C SER A 29 -7.57 -18.29 24.13
N ILE A 30 -8.66 -17.95 23.45
CA ILE A 30 -8.79 -16.65 22.78
C ILE A 30 -8.95 -15.59 23.86
N VAL A 31 -7.86 -14.94 24.26
CA VAL A 31 -7.92 -13.69 25.01
C VAL A 31 -8.08 -12.57 23.98
N SER A 32 -9.32 -12.21 23.64
CA SER A 32 -9.57 -11.03 22.82
C SER A 32 -9.39 -9.79 23.69
N SER A 33 -8.25 -9.10 23.57
CA SER A 33 -8.14 -7.73 24.05
C SER A 33 -8.88 -6.83 23.06
N SER A 34 -9.98 -6.25 23.50
CA SER A 34 -10.89 -5.41 22.70
C SER A 34 -10.40 -3.98 22.48
N ASP A 35 -9.10 -3.70 22.68
CA ASP A 35 -8.57 -2.33 22.68
C ASP A 35 -7.59 -2.01 21.54
N THR A 36 -7.31 -2.94 20.62
CA THR A 36 -6.41 -2.65 19.50
C THR A 36 -6.98 -3.10 18.16
N SER A 37 -8.06 -2.45 17.73
CA SER A 37 -8.34 -2.35 16.30
C SER A 37 -7.51 -1.21 15.69
N TYR A 38 -6.19 -1.42 15.61
CA TYR A 38 -5.33 -0.70 14.69
C TYR A 38 -4.66 -1.77 13.82
N GLN A 39 -5.30 -2.04 12.67
CA GLN A 39 -4.76 -2.72 11.49
C GLN A 39 -3.95 -4.00 11.77
N GLN A 40 -4.64 -5.15 11.64
CA GLN A 40 -4.05 -6.50 11.69
C GLN A 40 -3.32 -6.86 10.38
N ASN A 41 -2.45 -5.98 9.90
CA ASN A 41 -1.35 -6.30 9.00
C ASN A 41 -0.17 -5.41 9.44
N GLY A 42 1.01 -5.97 9.67
CA GLY A 42 2.19 -5.21 10.10
C GLY A 42 2.74 -4.20 9.08
N ASN A 43 1.88 -3.66 8.21
CA ASN A 43 2.18 -2.57 7.29
C ASN A 43 1.65 -1.28 7.91
N ASN A 44 2.58 -0.52 8.50
CA ASN A 44 2.37 0.82 9.05
C ASN A 44 2.19 1.84 7.90
N VAL A 45 1.15 1.67 7.09
CA VAL A 45 0.73 2.62 6.06
C VAL A 45 -0.06 3.72 6.76
N ASP A 46 0.64 4.81 7.07
CA ASP A 46 0.01 6.06 7.46
C ASP A 46 -0.48 6.75 6.19
N ILE A 47 -1.80 6.68 5.95
CA ILE A 47 -2.44 7.22 4.76
C ILE A 47 -2.21 8.73 4.65
N ASP A 48 -2.19 9.46 5.77
CA ASP A 48 -1.97 10.91 5.78
C ASP A 48 -0.54 11.25 5.37
N LYS A 49 0.42 10.44 5.84
CA LYS A 49 1.82 10.54 5.41
C LYS A 49 1.98 10.24 3.92
N GLU A 50 1.42 9.13 3.44
CA GLU A 50 1.53 8.74 2.03
C GLU A 50 0.87 9.75 1.09
N MET A 51 -0.26 10.33 1.48
CA MET A 51 -0.92 11.41 0.72
C MET A 51 -0.08 12.69 0.71
N THR A 52 0.57 13.03 1.83
CA THR A 52 1.46 14.19 1.91
C THR A 52 2.68 14.01 1.00
N ASP A 53 3.32 12.84 1.06
CA ASP A 53 4.50 12.52 0.24
C ASP A 53 4.13 12.50 -1.26
N LEU A 54 2.93 12.02 -1.61
CA LEU A 54 2.41 12.08 -2.98
C LEU A 54 2.19 13.53 -3.45
N ALA A 55 1.57 14.35 -2.61
CA ALA A 55 1.32 15.76 -2.91
C ALA A 55 2.63 16.54 -3.07
N GLU A 56 3.62 16.28 -2.21
CA GLU A 56 4.96 16.85 -2.31
C GLU A 56 5.62 16.50 -3.65
N ASN A 57 5.58 15.23 -4.03
CA ASN A 57 6.18 14.78 -5.30
C ASN A 57 5.50 15.47 -6.51
N GLN A 58 4.17 15.59 -6.47
CA GLN A 58 3.40 16.27 -7.51
C GLN A 58 3.77 17.76 -7.63
N ILE A 59 3.87 18.48 -6.50
CA ILE A 59 4.24 19.89 -6.46
C ILE A 59 5.68 20.09 -6.96
N ASN A 60 6.62 19.25 -6.51
CA ASN A 60 8.02 19.31 -6.94
C ASN A 60 8.16 19.10 -8.45
N TYR A 61 7.43 18.13 -9.02
CA TYR A 61 7.42 17.91 -10.46
C TYR A 61 6.88 19.12 -11.23
N GLN A 62 5.75 19.67 -10.79
CA GLN A 62 5.16 20.86 -11.41
C GLN A 62 6.11 22.06 -11.36
N ALA A 63 6.72 22.32 -10.19
CA ALA A 63 7.68 23.40 -10.02
C ALA A 63 8.91 23.25 -10.94
N LEU A 64 9.41 22.02 -11.12
CA LEU A 64 10.53 21.75 -12.02
C LEU A 64 10.13 22.04 -13.48
N VAL A 65 8.95 21.57 -13.91
CA VAL A 65 8.43 21.80 -15.27
C VAL A 65 8.24 23.29 -15.54
N GLU A 66 7.69 24.05 -14.59
CA GLU A 66 7.54 25.50 -14.69
C GLU A 66 8.89 26.20 -14.81
N ARG A 67 9.87 25.83 -13.96
CA ARG A 67 11.21 26.40 -14.01
C ARG A 67 11.93 26.12 -15.32
N MET A 68 11.82 24.89 -15.83
CA MET A 68 12.39 24.51 -17.13
C MET A 68 11.74 25.33 -18.25
N SER A 69 10.40 25.37 -18.28
CA SER A 69 9.64 26.13 -19.29
C SER A 69 9.97 27.62 -19.26
N GLY A 70 10.04 28.21 -18.07
CA GLY A 70 10.47 29.60 -17.86
C GLY A 70 11.88 29.85 -18.42
N LYS A 71 12.84 28.98 -18.10
CA LYS A 71 14.22 29.09 -18.61
C LYS A 71 14.31 28.94 -20.13
N PHE A 72 13.54 28.02 -20.72
CA PHE A 72 13.44 27.89 -22.17
C PHE A 72 12.84 29.13 -22.84
N ASN A 73 11.79 29.71 -22.25
CA ASN A 73 11.21 30.96 -22.72
C ASN A 73 12.21 32.11 -22.62
N SER A 74 12.91 32.27 -21.49
CA SER A 74 13.97 33.28 -21.36
C SER A 74 15.07 33.11 -22.40
N LEU A 75 15.54 31.87 -22.62
CA LEU A 75 16.55 31.58 -23.63
C LEU A 75 16.04 31.92 -25.04
N LYS A 76 14.81 31.53 -25.37
CA LYS A 76 14.17 31.87 -26.64
C LYS A 76 14.10 33.38 -26.83
N THR A 77 13.67 34.14 -25.82
CA THR A 77 13.61 35.61 -25.87
C THR A 77 14.98 36.23 -26.14
N VAL A 78 16.03 35.74 -25.47
CA VAL A 78 17.42 36.20 -25.71
C VAL A 78 17.85 35.89 -27.14
N LEU A 79 17.58 34.69 -27.64
CA LEU A 79 17.95 34.28 -29.01
C LEU A 79 17.16 35.00 -30.11
N THR A 80 15.88 35.29 -29.87
CA THR A 80 15.04 36.05 -30.81
C THR A 80 15.16 37.57 -30.63
N GLY A 81 16.04 38.02 -29.74
CA GLY A 81 16.45 39.41 -29.62
C GLY A 81 15.37 40.34 -29.09
N GLY A 82 14.36 39.82 -28.37
CA GLY A 82 13.28 40.61 -27.75
C GLY A 82 12.74 41.71 -28.68
N LYS A 83 11.82 41.36 -29.58
CA LYS A 83 11.10 42.40 -30.34
C LYS A 83 10.48 43.45 -29.43
#